data_AF-A0A061RXZ5-F1
#
_entry.id   AF-A0A061RXZ5-F1
#
_cell.length_a   1.000
_cell.length_b   1.000
_cell.length_c   1.000
_cell.angle_alpha   90.00
_cell.angle_beta   90.00
_cell.angle_gamma   90.00
#
_symmetry.space_group_name_H-M   'P 1'
#
loop_
_entity.id
_entity.type
_entity.pdbx_description
1 polymer ?
#
loop_
_entity_poly.entity_id
_entity_poly.type
_entity_poly.pdbx_seq_one_letter_code
_entity_poly.pdbx_strand_id
1 'polypeptide(L)'
;MPPVARVVHSLAKSSLKYELFDQVSVEPTDVSLKEAIEFARRNHFDAFVAVGGGSTMDTAKAMNLYAGVPKAEFLDFVNAPIGRGNPVPRTAEIKPLIAVPTTAGTGSETTGV
;
A
#
# COMPACT_ATOMS: atom_id res chain seq x y z
N MET A 1 -15.21 1.78 -10.32
CA MET A 1 -15.55 0.36 -10.02
C MET A 1 -16.50 0.29 -8.84
N PRO A 2 -17.51 -0.61 -8.84
CA PRO A 2 -18.53 -0.67 -7.77
C PRO A 2 -17.98 -0.85 -6.33
N PRO A 3 -16.94 -1.68 -6.07
CA PRO A 3 -16.35 -1.78 -4.73
C PRO A 3 -15.72 -0.47 -4.25
N VAL A 4 -14.95 0.20 -5.11
CA VAL A 4 -14.33 1.51 -4.79
C VAL A 4 -15.39 2.55 -4.44
N ALA A 5 -16.47 2.63 -5.22
CA ALA A 5 -17.56 3.56 -4.95
C ALA A 5 -18.22 3.32 -3.58
N ARG A 6 -18.40 2.06 -3.17
CA ARG A 6 -18.93 1.71 -1.84
C ARG A 6 -18.00 2.14 -0.72
N VAL A 7 -16.70 1.93 -0.86
CA VAL A 7 -15.71 2.35 0.12
C VAL A 7 -15.66 3.87 0.23
N VAL A 8 -15.58 4.58 -0.89
CA VAL A 8 -15.59 6.05 -0.92
C VAL A 8 -16.86 6.61 -0.28
N HIS A 9 -18.03 6.04 -0.57
CA HIS A 9 -19.28 6.43 0.06
C HIS A 9 -19.26 6.21 1.58
N SER A 10 -18.69 5.09 2.04
CA SER A 10 -18.53 4.79 3.46
C SER A 10 -17.61 5.81 4.15
N LEU A 11 -16.47 6.14 3.54
CA LEU A 11 -15.53 7.15 4.07
C LEU A 11 -16.19 8.52 4.17
N ALA A 12 -16.92 8.94 3.13
CA ALA A 12 -17.65 10.20 3.10
C ALA A 12 -18.73 10.26 4.19
N LYS A 13 -19.49 9.18 4.39
CA LYS A 13 -20.51 9.08 5.45
C LYS A 13 -19.90 9.20 6.86
N SER A 14 -18.67 8.72 7.04
CA SER A 14 -17.90 8.84 8.27
C SER A 14 -17.15 10.18 8.41
N SER A 15 -17.32 11.12 7.45
CA SER A 15 -16.62 12.41 7.42
C SER A 15 -15.08 12.29 7.44
N LEU A 16 -14.55 11.20 6.87
CA LEU A 16 -13.11 10.98 6.75
C LEU A 16 -12.59 11.65 5.48
N LYS A 17 -11.50 12.42 5.61
CA LYS A 17 -10.73 12.90 4.46
C LYS A 17 -9.98 11.72 3.84
N TYR A 18 -9.95 11.69 2.52
CA TYR A 18 -9.24 10.64 1.77
C TYR A 18 -8.66 11.22 0.49
N GLU A 19 -7.62 10.57 -0.01
CA GLU A 19 -7.10 10.76 -1.35
C GLU A 19 -7.12 9.39 -2.05
N LEU A 20 -7.47 9.37 -3.33
CA LEU A 20 -7.56 8.14 -4.12
C LEU A 20 -6.32 7.99 -5.00
N PHE A 21 -5.59 6.89 -4.82
CA PHE A 21 -4.57 6.44 -5.75
C PHE A 21 -5.15 5.32 -6.63
N ASP A 22 -5.38 5.61 -7.91
CA ASP A 22 -5.98 4.69 -8.88
C ASP A 22 -5.02 4.23 -9.99
N GLN A 23 -3.74 4.60 -9.88
CA GLN A 23 -2.67 4.26 -10.84
C GLN A 23 -1.97 2.93 -10.50
N VAL A 24 -2.69 1.99 -9.87
CA VAL A 24 -2.17 0.66 -9.58
C VAL A 24 -2.03 -0.14 -10.88
N SER A 25 -0.85 -0.72 -11.10
CA SER A 25 -0.60 -1.59 -12.25
C SER A 25 -0.85 -3.06 -11.91
N VAL A 26 -1.34 -3.83 -12.89
CA VAL A 26 -1.30 -5.30 -12.84
C VAL A 26 0.16 -5.70 -12.94
N GLU A 27 0.63 -6.61 -12.05
CA GLU A 27 2.06 -6.91 -11.86
C GLU A 27 2.90 -5.64 -11.60
N PRO A 28 2.93 -5.14 -10.35
CA PRO A 28 3.59 -3.88 -10.02
C PRO A 28 5.06 -3.88 -10.46
N THR A 29 5.42 -2.87 -11.25
CA THR A 29 6.81 -2.60 -11.64
C THR A 29 7.48 -1.71 -10.59
N ASP A 30 8.82 -1.68 -10.57
CA ASP A 30 9.61 -0.75 -9.76
C ASP A 30 9.17 0.71 -9.92
N VAL A 31 8.84 1.12 -11.15
CA VAL A 31 8.41 2.49 -11.46
C VAL A 31 7.05 2.75 -10.81
N SER A 32 6.06 1.89 -11.06
CA SER A 32 4.72 2.06 -10.49
C SER A 32 4.70 2.01 -8.96
N LEU A 33 5.55 1.19 -8.34
CA LEU A 33 5.67 1.13 -6.89
C LEU A 33 6.32 2.40 -6.34
N LYS A 34 7.39 2.91 -6.97
CA LYS A 34 8.03 4.17 -6.57
C LYS A 34 7.05 5.34 -6.66
N GLU A 35 6.26 5.42 -7.73
CA GLU A 35 5.22 6.46 -7.86
C GLU A 35 4.18 6.40 -6.75
N ALA A 36 3.69 5.20 -6.42
CA ALA A 36 2.77 4.98 -5.32
C ALA A 36 3.39 5.36 -3.96
N ILE A 37 4.64 4.95 -3.71
CA ILE A 37 5.38 5.30 -2.48
C ILE A 37 5.55 6.81 -2.34
N GLU A 38 5.93 7.51 -3.42
CA GLU A 38 6.08 8.96 -3.40
C GLU A 38 4.75 9.69 -3.23
N PHE A 39 3.64 9.13 -3.72
CA PHE A 39 2.30 9.62 -3.39
C PHE A 39 2.00 9.49 -1.89
N ALA A 40 2.34 8.35 -1.27
CA ALA A 40 2.13 8.12 0.16
C ALA A 40 2.99 9.04 1.03
N ARG A 41 4.27 9.22 0.69
CA ARG A 41 5.22 10.07 1.42
C ARG A 41 4.82 11.54 1.40
N ARG A 42 4.26 12.05 0.30
CA ARG A 42 3.86 13.46 0.19
C ARG A 42 2.65 13.81 1.05
N ASN A 43 1.69 12.91 1.18
CA ASN A 43 0.37 13.21 1.73
C ASN A 43 0.17 12.81 3.21
N HIS A 44 1.12 12.10 3.82
CA HIS A 44 1.11 11.73 5.26
C HIS A 44 -0.24 11.15 5.73
N PHE A 45 -0.53 9.91 5.37
CA PHE A 45 -1.78 9.25 5.72
C PHE A 45 -1.79 8.62 7.11
N ASP A 46 -2.95 8.64 7.78
CA ASP A 46 -3.18 7.95 9.07
C ASP A 46 -3.52 6.47 8.92
N ALA A 47 -4.04 6.07 7.76
CA ALA A 47 -4.40 4.71 7.42
C ALA A 47 -4.45 4.52 5.89
N PHE A 48 -4.36 3.26 5.45
CA PHE A 48 -4.47 2.86 4.05
C PHE A 48 -5.68 1.94 3.86
N VAL A 49 -6.40 2.10 2.75
CA VAL A 49 -7.49 1.20 2.36
C VAL A 49 -7.22 0.66 0.96
N ALA A 50 -6.89 -0.63 0.86
CA ALA A 50 -6.63 -1.30 -0.41
C ALA A 50 -7.90 -1.99 -0.92
N VAL A 51 -8.43 -1.53 -2.05
CA VAL A 51 -9.67 -2.07 -2.65
C VAL A 51 -9.36 -2.65 -4.01
N GLY A 52 -9.20 -3.97 -4.10
CA GLY A 52 -8.80 -4.60 -5.36
C GLY A 52 -8.32 -6.03 -5.19
N GLY A 53 -7.50 -6.49 -6.14
CA GLY A 53 -6.81 -7.78 -6.08
C GLY A 53 -5.45 -7.69 -5.36
N GLY A 54 -4.64 -8.74 -5.51
CA GLY A 54 -3.29 -8.84 -4.94
C GLY A 54 -2.41 -7.63 -5.24
N SER A 55 -2.32 -7.19 -6.50
CA SER A 55 -1.49 -6.04 -6.90
C SER A 55 -1.85 -4.75 -6.14
N THR A 56 -3.14 -4.51 -5.88
CA THR A 56 -3.59 -3.33 -5.12
C THR A 56 -3.16 -3.44 -3.66
N MET A 57 -3.31 -4.60 -3.05
CA MET A 57 -2.92 -4.83 -1.66
C MET A 57 -1.41 -4.76 -1.47
N ASP A 58 -0.64 -5.36 -2.36
CA ASP A 58 0.83 -5.33 -2.30
C ASP A 58 1.38 -3.92 -2.56
N THR A 59 0.78 -3.17 -3.49
CA THR A 59 1.12 -1.76 -3.69
C THR A 59 0.85 -0.94 -2.43
N ALA A 60 -0.30 -1.13 -1.77
CA ALA A 60 -0.63 -0.43 -0.54
C ALA A 60 0.29 -0.80 0.64
N LYS A 61 0.73 -2.07 0.72
CA LYS A 61 1.75 -2.50 1.69
C LYS A 61 3.07 -1.78 1.47
N ALA A 62 3.54 -1.70 0.22
CA ALA A 62 4.77 -0.99 -0.13
C ALA A 62 4.66 0.51 0.20
N MET A 63 3.55 1.16 -0.16
CA MET A 63 3.26 2.55 0.20
C MET A 63 3.38 2.78 1.71
N ASN A 64 2.73 1.93 2.50
CA ASN A 64 2.73 2.03 3.96
C ASN A 64 4.13 1.80 4.55
N LEU A 65 4.84 0.77 4.09
CA LEU A 65 6.19 0.45 4.55
C LEU A 65 7.18 1.59 4.29
N TYR A 66 7.24 2.09 3.04
CA TYR A 66 8.21 3.12 2.67
C TYR A 66 7.82 4.54 3.10
N ALA A 67 6.55 4.80 3.40
CA ALA A 67 6.13 6.01 4.10
C ALA A 67 6.49 5.94 5.60
N GLY A 68 6.36 4.76 6.22
CA GLY A 68 6.72 4.52 7.62
C GLY A 68 8.23 4.45 7.88
N VAL A 69 9.05 4.32 6.83
CA VAL A 69 10.52 4.39 6.90
C VAL A 69 11.06 5.37 5.83
N PRO A 70 10.96 6.69 6.05
CA PRO A 70 11.26 7.70 5.02
C PRO A 70 12.70 7.66 4.47
N LYS A 71 13.65 7.16 5.26
CA LYS A 71 15.07 7.03 4.87
C LYS A 71 15.42 5.71 4.18
N ALA A 72 14.45 4.81 4.01
CA ALA A 72 14.70 3.54 3.33
C ALA A 72 14.77 3.72 1.82
N GLU A 73 15.72 3.03 1.21
CA GLU A 73 15.86 2.87 -0.23
C GLU A 73 14.94 1.76 -0.73
N PHE A 74 14.46 1.87 -1.98
CA PHE A 74 13.43 0.98 -2.55
C PHE A 74 13.75 -0.52 -2.52
N LEU A 75 15.02 -0.91 -2.40
CA LEU A 75 15.45 -2.31 -2.36
C LEU A 75 15.92 -2.75 -0.97
N ASP A 76 15.74 -1.92 0.07
CA ASP A 76 16.20 -2.24 1.42
C ASP A 76 15.48 -3.47 1.98
N PHE A 77 14.17 -3.56 1.81
CA PHE A 77 13.34 -4.63 2.38
C PHE A 77 13.10 -5.80 1.41
N VAL A 78 13.51 -5.65 0.15
CA VAL A 78 13.41 -6.73 -0.84
C VAL A 78 14.47 -7.79 -0.52
N ASN A 79 14.07 -9.06 -0.49
CA ASN A 79 14.98 -10.16 -0.18
C ASN A 79 16.12 -10.30 -1.21
N ALA A 80 17.26 -10.80 -0.75
CA ALA A 80 18.35 -11.22 -1.62
C ALA A 80 17.88 -12.32 -2.60
N PRO A 81 18.44 -12.39 -3.82
CA PRO A 81 19.60 -11.65 -4.33
C PRO A 81 19.26 -10.27 -4.95
N ILE A 82 17.98 -9.88 -5.01
CA ILE A 82 17.55 -8.65 -5.70
C ILE A 82 17.78 -7.42 -4.82
N GLY A 83 17.40 -7.50 -3.53
CA GLY A 83 17.56 -6.41 -2.57
C GLY A 83 18.49 -6.75 -1.41
N ARG A 84 18.44 -5.92 -0.37
CA ARG A 84 19.32 -6.04 0.80
C ARG A 84 18.77 -6.96 1.89
N GLY A 85 17.49 -7.30 1.86
CA GLY A 85 16.83 -8.15 2.85
C GLY A 85 16.94 -7.61 4.27
N ASN A 86 17.01 -6.29 4.43
CA ASN A 86 17.08 -5.66 5.73
C ASN A 86 15.76 -5.89 6.48
N PRO A 87 15.80 -6.16 7.79
CA PRO A 87 14.57 -6.21 8.58
C PRO A 87 13.94 -4.83 8.67
N VAL A 88 12.60 -4.78 8.75
CA VAL A 88 11.88 -3.53 9.02
C VAL A 88 12.28 -2.99 10.41
N PRO A 89 12.75 -1.74 10.53
CA PRO A 89 13.17 -1.18 11.82
C PRO A 89 12.01 -1.15 12.81
N ARG A 90 12.28 -1.37 14.10
CA ARG A 90 11.25 -1.22 15.16
C ARG A 90 10.72 0.20 15.31
N THR A 91 11.45 1.18 14.78
CA THR A 91 11.05 2.58 14.73
C THR A 91 10.17 2.90 13.51
N ALA A 92 9.88 1.92 12.65
CA ALA A 92 9.03 2.14 11.50
C ALA A 92 7.60 2.50 11.93
N GLU A 93 7.08 3.59 11.39
CA GLU A 93 5.71 4.03 11.67
C GLU A 93 4.73 3.41 10.67
N ILE A 94 4.48 2.10 10.82
CA ILE A 94 3.54 1.39 9.96
C ILE A 94 2.11 1.75 10.39
N LYS A 95 1.33 2.30 9.46
CA LYS A 95 -0.05 2.72 9.70
C LYS A 95 -1.01 1.53 9.49
N PRO A 96 -2.24 1.58 10.02
CA PRO A 96 -3.25 0.56 9.72
C PRO A 96 -3.50 0.41 8.21
N LEU A 97 -3.55 -0.83 7.72
CA LEU A 97 -3.91 -1.18 6.35
C LEU A 97 -5.18 -2.04 6.37
N ILE A 98 -6.24 -1.54 5.74
CA ILE A 98 -7.51 -2.26 5.59
C ILE A 98 -7.58 -2.81 4.17
N ALA A 99 -7.67 -4.12 4.02
CA ALA A 99 -7.83 -4.78 2.73
C ALA A 99 -9.32 -5.10 2.44
N VAL A 100 -9.77 -4.74 1.24
CA VAL A 100 -11.11 -5.04 0.70
C VAL A 100 -10.89 -5.84 -0.60
N PRO A 101 -10.69 -7.16 -0.52
CA PRO A 101 -10.37 -7.97 -1.67
C PRO A 101 -11.57 -8.05 -2.65
N THR A 102 -11.31 -7.90 -3.94
CA THR A 102 -12.34 -7.98 -5.00
C THR A 102 -12.19 -9.22 -5.87
N THR A 103 -11.21 -10.08 -5.56
CA THR A 103 -10.92 -11.32 -6.29
C THR A 103 -10.90 -12.49 -5.30
N ALA A 104 -11.46 -13.65 -5.68
CA ALA A 104 -11.25 -14.90 -4.97
C ALA A 104 -9.89 -15.50 -5.38
N GLY A 105 -8.81 -14.84 -4.99
CA GLY A 105 -7.45 -15.07 -5.48
C GLY A 105 -6.40 -15.00 -4.37
N THR A 106 -5.23 -14.44 -4.70
CA THR A 106 -3.91 -14.44 -4.01
C THR A 106 -3.79 -14.55 -2.48
N GLY A 107 -4.79 -14.19 -1.68
CA GLY A 107 -4.71 -14.21 -0.22
C GLY A 107 -3.81 -13.13 0.41
N SER A 108 -3.41 -12.10 -0.37
CA SER A 108 -2.49 -11.04 0.05
C SER A 108 -3.03 -10.24 1.25
N GLU A 109 -4.34 -10.21 1.48
CA GLU A 109 -4.96 -9.64 2.68
C GLU A 109 -4.51 -10.31 3.99
N THR A 110 -3.90 -11.50 3.93
CA THR A 110 -3.41 -12.28 5.08
C THR A 110 -1.89 -12.46 5.13
N THR A 111 -1.16 -11.83 4.22
CA THR A 111 0.31 -11.94 4.17
C THR A 111 0.97 -10.69 4.74
N GLY A 112 2.15 -10.90 5.34
CA GLY A 112 2.99 -9.79 5.80
C GLY A 112 3.52 -8.93 4.66
N VAL A 113 4.25 -7.88 5.04
CA VAL A 113 5.12 -7.11 4.15
C VAL A 113 6.55 -7.56 4.38
#